data_AF-A0A846I650-F1
#
_entry.id   AF-A0A846I650-F1
#
_cell.length_a   1.000
_cell.length_b   1.000
_cell.length_c   1.000
_cell.angle_alpha   90.00
_cell.angle_beta   90.00
_cell.angle_gamma   90.00
#
_symmetry.space_group_name_H-M   'P 1'
#
loop_
_entity.id
_entity.type
_entity.pdbx_description
1 polymer ?
#
loop_
_entity_poly.entity_id
_entity_poly.type
_entity_poly.pdbx_seq_one_letter_code
_entity_poly.pdbx_strand_id
1 'polypeptide(L)'
;MCKLKNEIGNTYGKLMVIEKSKNRTNSGLVKWICKCECGNIIEARGDRLRTGKTKSCGCSKHFNEFIDKVEYIIGIDSKGEQFTFDKCDYEFIK
;
A
#
# COMPACT_ATOMS: atom_id res chain seq x y z
N MET A 1 11.31 20.98 23.79
CA MET A 1 11.64 19.53 23.95
C MET A 1 10.85 18.72 22.92
N CYS A 2 11.46 18.32 21.80
CA CYS A 2 10.78 17.48 20.81
C CYS A 2 10.84 16.01 21.26
N LYS A 3 9.84 15.57 22.05
CA LYS A 3 9.69 14.16 22.39
C LYS A 3 9.51 13.37 21.09
N LEU A 4 10.44 12.45 20.84
CA LEU A 4 10.31 11.46 19.78
C LEU A 4 9.09 10.60 20.10
N LYS A 5 7.98 10.81 19.40
CA LYS A 5 6.75 10.02 19.58
C LYS A 5 7.01 8.61 19.04
N ASN A 6 6.88 7.60 19.89
CA ASN A 6 6.95 6.21 19.45
C ASN A 6 5.61 5.84 18.80
N GLU A 7 5.63 5.45 17.54
CA GLU A 7 4.43 5.04 16.80
C GLU A 7 4.41 3.52 16.55
N ILE A 8 5.35 2.74 17.12
CA ILE A 8 5.40 1.28 16.98
C ILE A 8 4.14 0.67 17.58
N GLY A 9 3.50 -0.23 16.82
CA GLY A 9 2.24 -0.88 17.20
C GLY A 9 0.99 -0.07 16.83
N ASN A 10 1.11 1.18 16.37
CA ASN A 10 -0.04 1.95 15.90
C ASN A 10 -0.46 1.52 14.49
N THR A 11 -1.78 1.43 14.30
CA THR A 11 -2.41 1.14 13.02
C THR A 11 -3.00 2.42 12.43
N TYR A 12 -2.65 2.70 11.16
CA TYR A 12 -3.13 3.84 10.39
C TYR A 12 -3.86 3.32 9.13
N GLY A 13 -5.17 3.15 9.23
CA GLY A 13 -5.96 2.53 8.17
C GLY A 13 -5.55 1.06 8.00
N LYS A 14 -5.03 0.68 6.84
CA LYS A 14 -4.57 -0.69 6.53
C LYS A 14 -3.08 -0.92 6.82
N LEU A 15 -2.41 0.05 7.45
CA LEU A 15 -0.96 0.03 7.70
C LEU A 15 -0.69 -0.08 9.20
N MET A 16 0.05 -1.09 9.63
CA MET A 16 0.54 -1.28 10.99
C MET A 16 2.01 -0.89 11.09
N VAL A 17 2.36 0.01 12.00
CA VAL A 17 3.76 0.39 12.21
C VAL A 17 4.48 -0.74 12.95
N ILE A 18 5.51 -1.30 12.31
CA ILE A 18 6.32 -2.38 12.87
C ILE A 18 7.62 -1.87 13.48
N GLU A 19 8.28 -0.91 12.83
CA GLU A 19 9.58 -0.43 13.29
C GLU A 19 9.80 1.04 12.91
N LYS A 20 10.68 1.70 13.66
CA LYS A 20 11.19 3.03 13.29
C LYS A 20 12.28 2.87 12.24
N SER A 21 12.16 3.59 11.12
CA SER A 21 13.24 3.61 10.15
C SER A 21 14.47 4.35 10.71
N LYS A 22 15.66 3.81 10.41
CA LYS A 22 16.93 4.49 10.68
C LYS A 22 17.12 5.73 9.80
N ASN A 23 16.39 5.81 8.67
CA ASN A 23 16.47 6.92 7.74
C ASN A 23 15.53 8.08 8.14
N ARG A 24 16.10 9.28 8.15
CA ARG A 24 15.34 10.54 8.23
C ARG A 24 15.21 11.15 6.84
N THR A 25 14.16 11.94 6.63
CA THR A 25 14.09 12.76 5.41
C THR A 25 15.12 13.88 5.46
N ASN A 26 15.42 14.49 4.31
CA ASN A 26 16.29 15.68 4.22
C ASN A 26 15.78 16.84 5.11
N SER A 27 14.48 16.88 5.40
CA SER A 27 13.83 17.83 6.33
C SER A 27 13.87 17.40 7.80
N GLY A 28 14.59 16.34 8.16
CA GLY A 28 14.72 15.83 9.53
C GLY A 28 13.53 15.00 10.04
N LEU A 29 12.56 14.67 9.18
CA LEU A 29 11.36 13.91 9.60
C LEU A 29 11.68 12.42 9.75
N VAL A 30 11.12 11.82 10.80
CA VAL A 30 11.23 10.39 11.09
C VAL A 30 10.29 9.59 10.19
N LYS A 31 10.84 8.55 9.58
CA LYS A 31 10.07 7.55 8.85
C LYS A 31 9.84 6.31 9.71
N TRP A 32 8.76 5.61 9.39
CA TRP A 32 8.30 4.41 10.07
C TRP A 32 8.10 3.32 9.03
N ILE A 33 8.62 2.14 9.32
CA ILE A 33 8.37 0.93 8.55
C ILE A 33 6.99 0.43 8.96
N CYS A 34 6.10 0.34 7.99
CA CYS A 34 4.73 -0.08 8.17
C CYS A 34 4.45 -1.33 7.36
N LYS A 35 3.83 -2.33 7.98
CA LYS A 35 3.31 -3.52 7.32
C LYS A 35 1.84 -3.28 6.97
N CYS A 36 1.50 -3.48 5.71
CA CYS A 36 0.12 -3.41 5.27
C CYS A 36 -0.58 -4.75 5.47
N GLU A 37 -1.90 -4.73 5.59
CA GLU A 37 -2.74 -5.93 5.56
C GLU A 37 -2.57 -6.73 4.26
N CYS A 38 -2.14 -6.06 3.18
CA CYS A 38 -1.77 -6.69 1.90
C CYS A 38 -0.51 -7.58 1.99
N GLY A 39 0.21 -7.58 3.11
CA GLY A 39 1.49 -8.26 3.29
C GLY A 39 2.71 -7.41 2.92
N ASN A 40 2.55 -6.34 2.13
CA ASN A 40 3.67 -5.48 1.76
C ASN A 40 4.16 -4.62 2.92
N ILE A 41 5.47 -4.41 2.94
CA ILE A 41 6.15 -3.52 3.88
C ILE A 41 6.49 -2.23 3.13
N ILE A 42 6.06 -1.09 3.69
CA ILE A 42 6.32 0.23 3.13
C ILE A 42 6.99 1.14 4.16
N GLU A 43 7.75 2.13 3.69
CA GLU A 43 8.34 3.14 4.56
C GLU A 43 7.52 4.44 4.46
N ALA A 44 6.76 4.76 5.51
CA ALA A 44 5.88 5.91 5.56
C ALA A 44 6.41 6.98 6.52
N ARG A 45 6.15 8.26 6.22
CA ARG A 45 6.55 9.34 7.12
C ARG A 45 5.56 9.47 8.27
N GLY A 46 6.04 9.69 9.49
CA GLY A 46 5.18 9.79 10.67
C GLY A 46 4.16 10.92 10.61
N ASP A 47 4.51 12.04 9.98
CA ASP A 47 3.59 13.15 9.70
C ASP A 47 2.45 12.74 8.76
N ARG A 48 2.74 11.95 7.72
CA ARG A 48 1.74 11.47 6.76
C ARG A 48 0.82 10.40 7.33
N LEU A 49 1.34 9.57 8.22
CA LEU A 49 0.55 8.60 8.99
C LEU A 49 -0.44 9.32 9.90
N ARG A 50 0.03 10.28 10.71
CA ARG A 50 -0.81 11.07 11.61
C ARG A 50 -1.84 11.94 10.91
N THR A 51 -1.48 12.53 9.77
CA THR A 51 -2.42 13.33 8.96
C THR A 51 -3.36 12.47 8.11
N GLY A 52 -3.18 11.13 8.10
CA GLY A 52 -4.02 10.22 7.32
C GLY A 52 -3.79 10.30 5.81
N LYS A 53 -2.71 10.92 5.34
CA LYS A 53 -2.35 10.94 3.90
C LYS A 53 -1.86 9.59 3.39
N THR A 54 -1.36 8.73 4.29
CA THR A 54 -0.87 7.40 3.94
C THR A 54 -1.60 6.37 4.77
N LYS A 55 -2.56 5.65 4.15
CA LYS A 55 -3.42 4.64 4.78
C LYS A 55 -3.32 3.25 4.15
N SER A 56 -2.56 3.11 3.05
CA SER A 56 -2.42 1.85 2.30
C SER A 56 -1.07 1.74 1.59
N CYS A 57 -0.69 0.50 1.26
CA CYS A 57 0.55 0.16 0.54
C CYS A 57 0.56 0.54 -0.95
N GLY A 58 -0.58 0.93 -1.53
CA GLY A 58 -0.69 1.17 -2.97
C GLY A 58 -0.72 -0.11 -3.84
N CYS A 59 -0.97 -1.28 -3.24
CA CYS A 59 -0.97 -2.59 -3.92
C CYS A 59 -1.95 -2.70 -5.10
N SER A 60 -2.94 -1.81 -5.21
CA SER A 60 -3.85 -1.76 -6.36
C SER A 60 -3.15 -1.54 -7.71
N LYS A 61 -1.94 -0.97 -7.73
CA LYS A 61 -1.18 -0.74 -8.98
C LYS A 61 -0.47 -1.98 -9.54
N HIS A 62 -0.26 -3.02 -8.74
CA HIS A 62 0.44 -4.22 -9.21
C HIS A 62 -0.41 -5.10 -10.13
N PHE A 63 -1.74 -4.92 -10.11
CA PHE A 63 -2.63 -5.61 -11.02
C PHE A 63 -2.30 -5.27 -12.47
N ASN A 64 -2.05 -4.00 -12.80
CA ASN A 64 -1.72 -3.58 -14.16
C ASN A 64 -0.42 -4.20 -14.68
N GLU A 65 0.63 -4.29 -13.84
CA GLU A 65 1.88 -4.94 -14.27
C GLU A 65 1.69 -6.44 -14.54
N PHE A 66 0.72 -7.08 -13.89
CA PHE A 66 0.37 -8.46 -14.17
C PHE A 66 -0.36 -8.59 -15.51
N ILE A 67 -1.35 -7.71 -15.78
CA ILE A 67 -2.08 -7.62 -17.05
C ILE A 67 -1.15 -7.42 -18.24
N ASP A 68 -0.14 -6.55 -18.13
CA ASP A 68 0.82 -6.32 -19.22
C ASP A 68 1.61 -7.57 -19.63
N LYS A 69 1.68 -8.59 -18.76
CA LYS A 69 2.43 -9.84 -18.97
C LYS A 69 1.55 -11.03 -19.35
N VAL A 70 0.22 -10.93 -19.27
CA VAL A 70 -0.71 -12.04 -19.50
C VAL A 70 -1.76 -11.63 -20.54
N GLU A 71 -2.23 -12.60 -21.34
CA GLU A 71 -3.30 -12.33 -22.32
C GLU A 71 -4.68 -12.19 -21.66
N TYR A 72 -4.88 -12.84 -20.52
CA TYR A 72 -6.11 -12.77 -19.72
C TYR A 72 -5.82 -13.02 -18.24
N ILE A 73 -6.74 -12.58 -17.38
CA ILE A 73 -6.76 -12.84 -15.95
C ILE A 73 -8.08 -13.49 -15.54
N ILE A 74 -8.05 -14.27 -14.46
CA ILE A 74 -9.25 -14.85 -13.85
C ILE A 74 -9.59 -14.01 -12.62
N GLY A 75 -10.75 -13.35 -12.65
CA GLY A 75 -11.37 -12.66 -11.53
C GLY A 75 -12.44 -13.52 -10.86
N ILE A 76 -12.77 -13.15 -9.62
CA ILE A 76 -13.90 -13.70 -8.87
C ILE A 76 -14.83 -12.52 -8.56
N ASP A 77 -16.10 -12.66 -8.86
CA ASP A 77 -17.09 -11.63 -8.55
C ASP A 77 -17.54 -11.68 -7.07
N SER A 78 -18.45 -10.79 -6.69
CA SER A 78 -19.00 -10.74 -5.33
C SER A 78 -19.92 -11.93 -4.98
N LYS A 79 -20.30 -12.75 -5.95
CA LYS A 79 -21.13 -13.96 -5.81
C LYS A 79 -20.29 -15.24 -5.82
N GLY A 80 -18.98 -15.14 -6.06
CA GLY A 80 -18.05 -16.26 -6.16
C GLY A 80 -17.94 -16.86 -7.57
N GLU A 81 -18.50 -16.20 -8.58
CA GLU A 81 -18.47 -16.62 -9.97
C GLU A 81 -17.12 -16.22 -10.61
N GLN A 82 -16.47 -17.16 -11.28
CA GLN A 82 -15.25 -16.90 -12.04
C GLN A 82 -15.58 -16.15 -13.32
N PHE A 83 -14.85 -15.08 -13.58
CA PHE A 83 -14.91 -14.36 -14.85
C PHE A 83 -13.49 -14.17 -15.40
N THR A 84 -13.35 -14.18 -16.72
CA THR A 84 -12.10 -13.85 -17.38
C THR A 84 -12.15 -12.41 -17.85
N PHE A 85 -11.06 -11.67 -17.62
CA PHE A 85 -10.86 -10.34 -18.18
C PHE A 85 -9.68 -10.43 -19.12
N ASP A 86 -9.90 -10.18 -20.41
CA ASP A 86 -8.82 -10.21 -21.39
C ASP A 86 -8.19 -8.82 -21.56
N LYS A 87 -7.05 -8.81 -22.27
CA LYS A 87 -6.31 -7.58 -22.53
C LYS A 87 -7.13 -6.56 -23.34
N CYS A 88 -7.98 -7.01 -24.26
CA CYS A 88 -8.85 -6.13 -25.05
C CYS A 88 -9.94 -5.49 -24.18
N ASP A 89 -10.49 -6.23 -23.20
CA ASP A 89 -11.44 -5.69 -22.21
C ASP A 89 -10.80 -4.54 -21.40
N TYR A 90 -9.53 -4.69 -21.03
CA TYR A 90 -8.80 -3.66 -20.28
C TYR A 90 -8.51 -2.40 -21.11
N GLU A 91 -8.18 -2.55 -22.39
CA GLU A 91 -7.98 -1.41 -23.29
C GLU A 91 -9.27 -0.61 -23.54
N PHE A 92 -10.45 -1.21 -23.38
CA PHE A 92 -11.75 -0.55 -23.52
C PHE A 92 -12.17 0.32 -22.31
N ILE A 93 -11.56 0.13 -21.14
CA ILE A 93 -11.91 0.85 -19.89
C ILE A 93 -10.91 1.98 -19.61
N LYS A 94 -9.82 2.04 -20.36
CA LYS A 94 -8.78 3.08 -20.28
C LYS A 94 -9.17 4.34 -21.06
#